data_AF-A0A258ACJ6-F1
#
_entry.id   AF-A0A258ACJ6-F1
#
_cell.length_a   1.000
_cell.length_b   1.000
_cell.length_c   1.000
_cell.angle_alpha   90.00
_cell.angle_beta   90.00
_cell.angle_gamma   90.00
#
_symmetry.space_group_name_H-M   'P 1'
#
loop_
_entity.id
_entity.type
_entity.pdbx_description
1 polymer ?
#
loop_
_entity_poly.entity_id
_entity_poly.type
_entity_poly.pdbx_seq_one_letter_code
_entity_poly.pdbx_strand_id
1 'polypeptide(L)'
;MTYDELNLLMPSDSTASSEEIEDLLSKLSELGISVEDGDVHPAFLAQAVQIRLVETREEAPEGNAPFGRMTAFHGQMGMYVRALTYMLSHGSDGMKQASEDAVLNANYIRAGLSDLMSLPFPDHPSMHEALFDDEWLKGTGVTTLDFAKAMIDEGYHPMTVYFPLVVHGAMLIEPTESESKASLDLFIATLRDLAMAAKGNDKVRFTGAPHHAPLRRLDETRAARQPVLKWVAPAPLAEAAE
;
A
#
# COMPACT_ATOMS: atom_id res chain seq x y z
N MET A 1 23.40 -25.35 7.09
CA MET A 1 23.88 -24.50 6.00
C MET A 1 23.48 -23.07 6.32
N THR A 2 24.46 -22.20 6.56
CA THR A 2 24.24 -20.79 6.90
C THR A 2 23.99 -19.96 5.63
N TYR A 3 23.34 -18.80 5.78
CA TYR A 3 22.93 -17.90 4.68
C TYR A 3 24.08 -17.53 3.71
N ASP A 4 25.33 -17.55 4.19
CA ASP A 4 26.53 -17.28 3.38
C ASP A 4 26.95 -18.42 2.44
N GLU A 5 26.51 -19.67 2.70
CA GLU A 5 26.84 -20.83 1.84
C GLU A 5 25.89 -20.94 0.62
N LEU A 6 24.74 -20.28 0.65
CA LEU A 6 23.75 -20.28 -0.44
C LEU A 6 24.03 -19.24 -1.53
N ASN A 7 24.74 -18.16 -1.21
CA ASN A 7 25.03 -17.08 -2.17
C ASN A 7 26.24 -17.36 -3.09
N LEU A 8 27.02 -18.42 -2.82
CA LEU A 8 28.17 -18.81 -3.64
C LEU A 8 27.83 -19.79 -4.78
N LEU A 9 26.57 -20.22 -4.89
CA LEU A 9 26.11 -21.24 -5.86
C LEU A 9 25.20 -20.69 -6.97
N MET A 10 24.96 -19.37 -7.04
CA MET A 10 24.10 -18.77 -8.06
C MET A 10 24.89 -17.72 -8.84
N PRO A 11 25.25 -17.97 -10.11
CA PRO A 11 25.80 -16.95 -10.99
C PRO A 11 24.78 -15.82 -11.18
N SER A 12 25.25 -14.58 -11.16
CA SER A 12 24.45 -13.36 -11.27
C SER A 12 23.96 -13.05 -12.69
N ASP A 13 24.02 -13.99 -13.62
CA ASP A 13 23.58 -13.81 -14.98
C ASP A 13 22.87 -15.08 -15.50
N SER A 14 21.86 -14.83 -16.32
CA SER A 14 20.89 -15.77 -16.91
C SER A 14 21.42 -17.14 -17.35
N THR A 15 20.56 -18.16 -17.14
CA THR A 15 20.64 -19.57 -17.55
C THR A 15 21.73 -20.40 -16.89
N ALA A 16 21.36 -21.12 -15.83
CA ALA A 16 22.13 -22.26 -15.32
C ALA A 16 22.33 -23.27 -16.45
N SER A 17 23.56 -23.76 -16.59
CA SER A 17 23.92 -24.81 -17.53
C SER A 17 23.27 -26.14 -17.12
N SER A 18 23.04 -27.04 -18.09
CA SER A 18 22.45 -28.35 -17.82
C SER A 18 23.24 -29.17 -16.79
N GLU A 19 24.55 -28.97 -16.69
CA GLU A 19 25.43 -29.59 -15.70
C GLU A 19 25.18 -29.09 -14.28
N GLU A 20 24.89 -27.79 -14.10
CA GLU A 20 24.58 -27.20 -12.78
C GLU A 20 23.19 -27.67 -12.28
N ILE A 21 22.26 -27.91 -13.19
CA ILE A 21 20.94 -28.46 -12.87
C ILE A 21 21.06 -29.93 -12.45
N GLU A 22 21.86 -30.74 -13.15
CA GLU A 22 22.08 -32.16 -12.79
C GLU A 22 22.79 -32.32 -11.43
N ASP A 23 23.79 -31.48 -11.13
CA ASP A 23 24.47 -31.48 -9.82
C ASP A 23 23.52 -31.11 -8.67
N LEU A 24 22.63 -30.14 -8.89
CA LEU A 24 21.62 -29.75 -7.92
C LEU A 24 20.60 -30.87 -7.68
N LEU A 25 20.12 -31.52 -8.75
CA LEU A 25 19.19 -32.65 -8.67
C LEU A 25 19.82 -33.86 -7.95
N SER A 26 21.12 -34.10 -8.15
CA SER A 26 21.87 -35.15 -7.44
C SER A 26 21.95 -34.88 -5.94
N LYS A 27 22.28 -33.63 -5.54
CA LYS A 27 22.33 -33.22 -4.13
C LYS A 27 20.96 -33.30 -3.42
N LEU A 28 19.88 -32.98 -4.15
CA LEU A 28 18.52 -33.10 -3.63
C LEU A 28 18.12 -34.57 -3.43
N SER A 29 18.56 -35.46 -4.33
CA SER A 29 18.34 -36.91 -4.21
C SER A 29 19.07 -37.52 -2.99
N GLU A 30 20.29 -37.08 -2.69
CA GLU A 30 21.02 -37.50 -1.48
C GLU A 30 20.33 -37.09 -0.18
N LEU A 31 19.52 -36.01 -0.22
CA LEU A 31 18.68 -35.54 0.87
C LEU A 31 17.30 -36.23 0.90
N GLY A 32 17.05 -37.21 0.04
CA GLY A 32 15.78 -37.95 -0.05
C GLY A 32 14.66 -37.18 -0.74
N ILE A 33 14.98 -36.12 -1.50
CA ILE A 33 14.01 -35.30 -2.22
C ILE A 33 14.03 -35.70 -3.69
N SER A 34 12.94 -36.29 -4.19
CA SER A 34 12.75 -36.63 -5.61
C SER A 34 12.02 -35.51 -6.34
N VAL A 35 12.62 -35.00 -7.42
CA VAL A 35 11.98 -34.07 -8.36
C VAL A 35 11.72 -34.84 -9.65
N GLU A 36 10.46 -35.16 -9.93
CA GLU A 36 10.06 -35.78 -11.20
C GLU A 36 9.64 -34.70 -12.21
N ASP A 37 10.00 -34.93 -13.47
CA ASP A 37 9.71 -34.05 -14.60
C ASP A 37 8.25 -34.23 -15.03
N GLY A 38 7.34 -33.66 -14.23
CA GLY A 38 5.90 -33.58 -14.50
C GLY A 38 5.45 -32.13 -14.45
N ASP A 39 4.49 -31.75 -15.30
CA ASP A 39 3.90 -30.41 -15.39
C ASP A 39 3.29 -29.94 -14.04
N VAL A 40 4.14 -29.47 -13.12
CA VAL A 40 3.81 -28.97 -11.79
C VAL A 40 3.26 -27.55 -11.89
N HIS A 41 1.99 -27.44 -12.29
CA HIS A 41 1.33 -26.15 -12.49
C HIS A 41 -0.04 -26.05 -11.81
N PRO A 42 -0.16 -25.28 -10.71
CA PRO A 42 -1.43 -25.12 -10.03
C PRO A 42 -2.51 -24.42 -10.88
N ALA A 43 -3.73 -24.93 -10.76
CA ALA A 43 -4.96 -24.43 -11.39
C ALA A 43 -6.13 -24.45 -10.40
N PHE A 44 -7.17 -23.65 -10.66
CA PHE A 44 -8.38 -23.63 -9.83
C PHE A 44 -9.52 -24.37 -10.52
N LEU A 45 -10.24 -25.21 -9.78
CA LEU A 45 -11.44 -25.90 -10.26
C LEU A 45 -12.70 -25.21 -9.70
N ALA A 46 -13.66 -24.85 -10.56
CA ALA A 46 -15.03 -24.55 -10.12
C ALA A 46 -15.87 -25.81 -10.16
N GLN A 47 -16.30 -26.27 -8.99
CA GLN A 47 -17.52 -27.05 -8.84
C GLN A 47 -18.47 -26.28 -7.94
N ALA A 48 -19.77 -26.44 -8.15
CA ALA A 48 -20.84 -25.69 -7.49
C ALA A 48 -20.51 -25.31 -6.02
N VAL A 49 -20.14 -24.04 -5.83
CA VAL A 49 -19.89 -23.31 -4.57
C VAL A 49 -18.55 -23.59 -3.83
N GLN A 50 -17.63 -24.41 -4.35
CA GLN A 50 -16.29 -24.56 -3.76
C GLN A 50 -15.17 -24.46 -4.80
N ILE A 51 -14.23 -23.53 -4.55
CA ILE A 51 -12.98 -23.40 -5.31
C ILE A 51 -11.92 -24.24 -4.61
N ARG A 52 -11.38 -25.22 -5.31
CA ARG A 52 -10.24 -26.02 -4.85
C ARG A 52 -8.99 -25.62 -5.64
N LEU A 53 -7.88 -25.40 -4.92
CA LEU A 53 -6.55 -25.35 -5.52
C LEU A 53 -6.14 -26.78 -5.90
N VAL A 54 -5.78 -26.96 -7.16
CA VAL A 54 -5.35 -28.22 -7.76
C VAL A 54 -3.93 -27.97 -8.26
N GLU A 55 -2.90 -28.60 -7.68
CA GLU A 55 -1.50 -28.25 -8.00
C GLU A 55 -1.01 -28.87 -9.31
N THR A 56 -1.60 -29.99 -9.69
CA THR A 56 -1.27 -30.72 -10.92
C THR A 56 -2.53 -31.07 -11.69
N ARG A 57 -2.45 -31.23 -13.02
CA ARG A 57 -3.63 -31.62 -13.82
C ARG A 57 -4.23 -32.96 -13.42
N GLU A 58 -3.42 -33.85 -12.84
CA GLU A 58 -3.84 -35.19 -12.41
C GLU A 58 -4.73 -35.17 -11.16
N GLU A 59 -4.58 -34.15 -10.31
CA GLU A 59 -5.44 -33.93 -9.15
C GLU A 59 -6.83 -33.40 -9.54
N ALA A 60 -7.04 -32.99 -10.80
CA ALA A 60 -8.34 -32.53 -11.27
C ALA A 60 -9.31 -33.73 -11.36
N PRO A 61 -10.46 -33.69 -10.65
CA PRO A 61 -11.43 -34.78 -10.72
C PRO A 61 -11.92 -34.99 -12.15
N GLU A 62 -12.02 -36.26 -12.54
CA GLU A 62 -12.41 -36.67 -13.89
C GLU A 62 -13.73 -36.00 -14.32
N GLY A 63 -13.76 -35.48 -15.55
CA GLY A 63 -14.89 -34.73 -16.09
C GLY A 63 -14.95 -33.25 -15.70
N ASN A 64 -13.95 -32.70 -15.00
CA ASN A 64 -13.90 -31.28 -14.66
C ASN A 64 -12.80 -30.54 -15.41
N ALA A 65 -13.14 -29.37 -15.93
CA ALA A 65 -12.20 -28.45 -16.56
C ALA A 65 -11.81 -27.36 -15.55
N PRO A 66 -10.56 -27.33 -15.05
CA PRO A 66 -10.09 -26.20 -14.26
C PRO A 66 -10.08 -24.92 -15.10
N PHE A 67 -10.18 -23.75 -14.45
CA PHE A 67 -10.07 -22.43 -15.10
C PHE A 67 -8.69 -22.14 -15.70
N GLY A 68 -7.74 -23.03 -15.46
CA GLY A 68 -6.35 -22.84 -15.81
C GLY A 68 -5.62 -21.97 -14.80
N ARG A 69 -4.39 -21.62 -15.17
CA ARG A 69 -3.46 -20.90 -14.31
C ARG A 69 -3.78 -19.39 -14.33
N MET A 70 -4.02 -18.81 -13.16
CA MET A 70 -4.32 -17.38 -13.03
C MET A 70 -3.07 -16.50 -12.89
N THR A 71 -1.96 -17.05 -12.40
CA THR A 71 -0.69 -16.33 -12.20
C THR A 71 0.50 -17.23 -12.51
N ALA A 72 1.64 -16.67 -12.90
CA ALA A 72 2.86 -17.45 -13.05
C ALA A 72 3.30 -18.06 -11.72
N PHE A 73 3.79 -19.31 -11.74
CA PHE A 73 4.23 -20.05 -10.56
C PHE A 73 3.14 -20.11 -9.47
N HIS A 74 3.48 -19.77 -8.23
CA HIS A 74 2.58 -19.70 -7.09
C HIS A 74 2.24 -18.26 -6.71
N GLY A 75 2.59 -17.28 -7.56
CA GLY A 75 2.50 -15.85 -7.26
C GLY A 75 3.82 -15.27 -6.74
N GLN A 76 3.72 -14.20 -5.95
CA GLN A 76 4.87 -13.41 -5.49
C GLN A 76 5.50 -14.03 -4.23
N MET A 77 6.37 -15.04 -4.41
CA MET A 77 6.96 -15.80 -3.29
C MET A 77 7.60 -14.92 -2.21
N GLY A 78 8.30 -13.85 -2.60
CA GLY A 78 8.89 -12.90 -1.65
C GLY A 78 7.86 -12.21 -0.74
N MET A 79 6.63 -11.99 -1.21
CA MET A 79 5.57 -11.44 -0.38
C MET A 79 5.02 -12.44 0.63
N TYR A 80 4.92 -13.71 0.26
CA TYR A 80 4.50 -14.76 1.20
C TYR A 80 5.52 -14.94 2.32
N VAL A 81 6.82 -14.89 2.01
CA VAL A 81 7.86 -14.95 3.04
C VAL A 81 7.75 -13.78 4.00
N ARG A 82 7.52 -12.56 3.52
CA ARG A 82 7.33 -11.38 4.40
C ARG A 82 6.11 -11.53 5.31
N ALA A 83 4.97 -11.94 4.76
CA ALA A 83 3.75 -12.15 5.53
C ALA A 83 3.91 -13.27 6.57
N LEU A 84 4.50 -14.40 6.18
CA LEU A 84 4.78 -15.52 7.08
C LEU A 84 5.71 -15.10 8.21
N THR A 85 6.79 -14.39 7.90
CA THR A 85 7.73 -13.88 8.91
C THR A 85 7.04 -12.91 9.87
N TYR A 86 6.19 -12.00 9.39
CA TYR A 86 5.42 -11.09 10.25
C TYR A 86 4.51 -11.87 11.22
N MET A 87 3.74 -12.83 10.71
CA MET A 87 2.84 -13.66 11.53
C MET A 87 3.62 -14.50 12.56
N LEU A 88 4.72 -15.14 12.15
CA LEU A 88 5.54 -15.96 13.04
C LEU A 88 6.28 -15.14 14.09
N SER A 89 6.68 -13.90 13.75
CA SER A 89 7.37 -13.01 14.69
C SER A 89 6.44 -12.45 15.76
N HIS A 90 5.17 -12.20 15.43
CA HIS A 90 4.18 -11.67 16.38
C HIS A 90 3.48 -12.76 17.19
N GLY A 91 3.28 -13.95 16.62
CA GLY A 91 2.43 -14.96 17.25
C GLY A 91 0.96 -14.52 17.29
N SER A 92 0.09 -15.37 17.85
CA SER A 92 -1.36 -15.08 17.88
C SER A 92 -1.72 -13.91 18.80
N ASP A 93 -1.02 -13.76 19.92
CA ASP A 93 -1.17 -12.68 20.87
C ASP A 93 -0.66 -11.35 20.33
N GLY A 94 0.50 -11.32 19.66
CA GLY A 94 1.00 -10.11 19.01
C GLY A 94 0.12 -9.66 17.85
N MET A 95 -0.41 -10.58 17.03
CA MET A 95 -1.35 -10.24 15.96
C MET A 95 -2.67 -9.66 16.50
N LYS A 96 -3.13 -10.19 17.64
CA LYS A 96 -4.30 -9.65 18.34
C LYS A 96 -4.01 -8.24 18.86
N GLN A 97 -2.87 -8.05 19.51
CA GLN A 97 -2.46 -6.74 20.04
C GLN A 97 -2.34 -5.71 18.91
N ALA A 98 -1.68 -6.03 17.81
CA ALA A 98 -1.56 -5.15 16.65
C ALA A 98 -2.95 -4.70 16.14
N SER A 99 -3.90 -5.63 16.06
CA SER A 99 -5.28 -5.31 15.64
C SER A 99 -6.01 -4.40 16.63
N GLU A 100 -5.85 -4.64 17.94
CA GLU A 100 -6.46 -3.83 19.00
C GLU A 100 -5.85 -2.41 19.06
N ASP A 101 -4.53 -2.31 18.93
CA ASP A 101 -3.79 -1.04 18.94
C ASP A 101 -4.11 -0.20 17.70
N ALA A 102 -4.28 -0.81 16.53
CA ALA A 102 -4.74 -0.08 15.33
C ALA A 102 -6.13 0.53 15.51
N VAL A 103 -7.08 -0.23 16.09
CA VAL A 103 -8.43 0.27 16.40
C VAL A 103 -8.38 1.36 17.48
N LEU A 104 -7.54 1.20 18.50
CA LEU A 104 -7.35 2.18 19.57
C LEU A 104 -6.80 3.49 19.01
N ASN A 105 -5.75 3.43 18.18
CA ASN A 105 -5.11 4.60 17.58
C ASN A 105 -6.09 5.40 16.70
N ALA A 106 -6.91 4.72 15.90
CA ALA A 106 -7.92 5.37 15.08
C ALA A 106 -8.99 6.08 15.93
N ASN A 107 -9.49 5.43 16.98
CA ASN A 107 -10.45 6.06 17.88
C ASN A 107 -9.83 7.18 18.72
N TYR A 108 -8.53 7.11 19.03
CA TYR A 108 -7.80 8.20 19.69
C TYR A 108 -7.77 9.46 18.83
N ILE A 109 -7.42 9.32 17.53
CA ILE A 109 -7.51 10.42 16.56
C ILE A 109 -8.94 10.93 16.43
N ARG A 110 -9.92 10.02 16.28
CA ARG A 110 -11.35 10.37 16.18
C ARG A 110 -11.78 11.26 17.34
N ALA A 111 -11.50 10.84 18.56
CA ALA A 111 -11.85 11.59 19.77
C ALA A 111 -11.10 12.93 19.83
N GLY A 112 -9.83 12.96 19.45
CA GLY A 112 -8.99 14.17 19.45
C GLY A 112 -9.37 15.23 18.42
N LEU A 113 -10.22 14.90 17.44
CA LEU A 113 -10.60 15.81 16.36
C LEU A 113 -12.11 16.06 16.25
N SER A 114 -12.96 15.26 16.91
CA SER A 114 -14.43 15.31 16.74
C SER A 114 -15.11 16.62 17.17
N ASP A 115 -14.43 17.47 17.94
CA ASP A 115 -14.90 18.81 18.30
C ASP A 115 -14.63 19.86 17.19
N LEU A 116 -13.70 19.58 16.28
CA LEU A 116 -13.31 20.48 15.19
C LEU A 116 -13.70 19.96 13.81
N MET A 117 -13.65 18.65 13.58
CA MET A 117 -13.93 18.00 12.30
C MET A 117 -15.20 17.17 12.40
N SER A 118 -16.08 17.28 11.40
CA SER A 118 -17.37 16.56 11.37
C SER A 118 -17.19 15.08 11.05
N LEU A 119 -17.97 14.26 11.75
CA LEU A 119 -18.00 12.81 11.60
C LEU A 119 -19.28 12.42 10.85
N PRO A 120 -19.21 11.76 9.69
CA PRO A 120 -20.38 11.34 8.93
C PRO A 120 -21.18 10.23 9.62
N PHE A 121 -20.53 9.45 10.50
CA PHE A 121 -21.14 8.34 11.25
C PHE A 121 -20.84 8.46 12.76
N PRO A 122 -21.42 9.44 13.46
CA PRO A 122 -21.05 9.77 14.83
C PRO A 122 -21.45 8.70 15.86
N ASP A 123 -22.49 7.92 15.57
CA ASP A 123 -23.05 6.90 16.47
C ASP A 123 -22.28 5.56 16.45
N HIS A 124 -21.30 5.42 15.55
CA HIS A 124 -20.50 4.22 15.41
C HIS A 124 -19.03 4.49 15.81
N PRO A 125 -18.39 3.55 16.53
CA PRO A 125 -16.95 3.62 16.73
C PRO A 125 -16.22 3.40 15.41
N SER A 126 -15.01 3.93 15.33
CA SER A 126 -14.09 3.58 14.25
C SER A 126 -13.53 2.17 14.46
N MET A 127 -13.21 1.49 13.36
CA MET A 127 -12.31 0.33 13.42
C MET A 127 -10.87 0.82 13.28
N HIS A 128 -10.06 0.27 12.38
CA HIS A 128 -8.65 0.67 12.19
C HIS A 128 -8.47 2.03 11.52
N GLU A 129 -9.55 2.70 11.11
CA GLU A 129 -9.54 4.00 10.42
C GLU A 129 -10.63 4.96 10.94
N ALA A 130 -10.33 6.26 10.90
CA ALA A 130 -11.23 7.35 11.28
C ALA A 130 -11.61 8.18 10.06
N LEU A 131 -12.92 8.29 9.81
CA LEU A 131 -13.47 9.02 8.67
C LEU A 131 -14.08 10.36 9.11
N PHE A 132 -13.70 11.42 8.43
CA PHE A 132 -14.29 12.76 8.53
C PHE A 132 -14.83 13.19 7.17
N ASP A 133 -15.84 14.05 7.16
CA ASP A 133 -16.37 14.70 5.94
C ASP A 133 -15.90 16.17 5.85
N ASP A 134 -16.34 16.90 4.83
CA ASP A 134 -15.99 18.32 4.63
C ASP A 134 -17.02 19.32 5.18
N GLU A 135 -18.05 18.89 5.92
CA GLU A 135 -19.07 19.80 6.44
C GLU A 135 -18.46 20.86 7.37
N TRP A 136 -17.45 20.49 8.16
CA TRP A 136 -16.73 21.41 9.04
C TRP A 136 -15.89 22.48 8.31
N LEU A 137 -15.64 22.31 7.00
CA LEU A 137 -14.98 23.30 6.13
C LEU A 137 -15.99 24.26 5.47
N LYS A 138 -17.30 24.02 5.58
CA LYS A 138 -18.33 24.84 4.94
C LYS A 138 -18.21 26.30 5.36
N GLY A 139 -18.16 27.21 4.38
CA GLY A 139 -18.03 28.66 4.60
C GLY A 139 -16.60 29.15 4.83
N THR A 140 -15.63 28.26 5.05
CA THR A 140 -14.21 28.64 5.20
C THR A 140 -13.55 29.01 3.87
N GLY A 141 -14.10 28.56 2.74
CA GLY A 141 -13.49 28.71 1.41
C GLY A 141 -12.26 27.83 1.18
N VAL A 142 -11.95 26.91 2.10
CA VAL A 142 -10.90 25.89 1.97
C VAL A 142 -11.58 24.59 1.51
N THR A 143 -11.03 23.94 0.49
CA THR A 143 -11.52 22.62 0.04
C THR A 143 -10.78 21.48 0.75
N THR A 144 -11.31 20.26 0.71
CA THR A 144 -10.61 19.05 1.20
C THR A 144 -9.22 18.91 0.59
N LEU A 145 -9.09 19.17 -0.72
CA LEU A 145 -7.80 19.12 -1.40
C LEU A 145 -6.84 20.19 -0.89
N ASP A 146 -7.32 21.41 -0.66
CA ASP A 146 -6.47 22.48 -0.10
C ASP A 146 -5.98 22.14 1.30
N PHE A 147 -6.85 21.57 2.14
CA PHE A 147 -6.49 21.09 3.48
C PHE A 147 -5.44 19.98 3.40
N ALA A 148 -5.64 18.97 2.56
CA ALA A 148 -4.68 17.91 2.31
C ALA A 148 -3.33 18.45 1.81
N LYS A 149 -3.34 19.43 0.90
CA LYS A 149 -2.08 20.03 0.42
C LYS A 149 -1.36 20.86 1.49
N ALA A 150 -2.08 21.50 2.41
CA ALA A 150 -1.47 22.22 3.53
C ALA A 150 -0.77 21.27 4.52
N MET A 151 -1.29 20.05 4.74
CA MET A 151 -0.62 19.05 5.58
C MET A 151 0.80 18.70 5.12
N ILE A 152 1.07 18.77 3.82
CA ILE A 152 2.41 18.51 3.26
C ILE A 152 3.42 19.55 3.77
N ASP A 153 3.01 20.81 3.92
CA ASP A 153 3.87 21.87 4.46
C ASP A 153 4.14 21.69 5.96
N GLU A 154 3.25 20.98 6.67
CA GLU A 154 3.44 20.56 8.07
C GLU A 154 4.29 19.28 8.21
N GLY A 155 4.80 18.73 7.09
CA GLY A 155 5.63 17.54 7.08
C GLY A 155 4.86 16.21 7.09
N TYR A 156 3.54 16.23 6.86
CA TYR A 156 2.72 15.01 6.80
C TYR A 156 2.36 14.61 5.38
N HIS A 157 2.43 13.31 5.11
CA HIS A 157 1.69 12.76 3.97
C HIS A 157 0.19 12.91 4.27
N PRO A 158 -0.62 13.44 3.33
CA PRO A 158 -2.05 13.60 3.58
C PRO A 158 -2.74 12.25 3.77
N MET A 159 -3.87 12.27 4.46
CA MET A 159 -4.76 11.12 4.56
C MET A 159 -5.37 10.78 3.19
N THR A 160 -6.02 9.62 3.08
CA THR A 160 -6.82 9.29 1.90
C THR A 160 -7.96 10.30 1.78
N VAL A 161 -8.07 10.96 0.62
CA VAL A 161 -9.14 11.93 0.36
C VAL A 161 -10.09 11.44 -0.74
N TYR A 162 -11.35 11.87 -0.66
CA TYR A 162 -12.40 11.58 -1.64
C TYR A 162 -12.79 10.09 -1.77
N PHE A 163 -12.45 9.28 -0.75
CA PHE A 163 -12.93 7.90 -0.60
C PHE A 163 -13.28 7.64 0.87
N PRO A 164 -14.40 6.93 1.17
CA PRO A 164 -15.36 6.34 0.26
C PRO A 164 -16.28 7.37 -0.45
N LEU A 165 -16.76 7.03 -1.64
CA LEU A 165 -17.54 7.97 -2.49
C LEU A 165 -18.90 8.39 -1.91
N VAL A 166 -19.40 7.68 -0.90
CA VAL A 166 -20.67 7.99 -0.21
C VAL A 166 -20.53 9.12 0.80
N VAL A 167 -19.31 9.60 1.06
CA VAL A 167 -19.01 10.71 1.98
C VAL A 167 -18.41 11.87 1.22
N HIS A 168 -19.07 13.02 1.25
CA HIS A 168 -18.60 14.24 0.58
C HIS A 168 -17.31 14.76 1.24
N GLY A 169 -16.32 15.07 0.40
CA GLY A 169 -15.03 15.57 0.85
C GLY A 169 -14.32 14.68 1.87
N ALA A 170 -14.56 13.35 1.79
CA ALA A 170 -14.03 12.36 2.71
C ALA A 170 -12.55 12.55 3.00
N MET A 171 -12.19 12.47 4.29
CA MET A 171 -10.84 12.44 4.85
C MET A 171 -10.73 11.19 5.72
N LEU A 172 -10.09 10.15 5.19
CA LEU A 172 -9.99 8.82 5.79
C LEU A 172 -8.59 8.60 6.34
N ILE A 173 -8.47 8.56 7.68
CA ILE A 173 -7.22 8.52 8.42
C ILE A 173 -7.02 7.12 9.01
N GLU A 174 -5.96 6.43 8.59
CA GLU A 174 -5.55 5.13 9.11
C GLU A 174 -4.17 5.26 9.78
N PRO A 175 -4.08 5.31 11.12
CA PRO A 175 -2.79 5.46 11.82
C PRO A 175 -1.98 4.17 11.92
N THR A 176 -2.62 3.00 11.78
CA THR A 176 -2.06 1.67 12.11
C THR A 176 -1.62 1.55 13.57
N GLU A 177 -1.17 0.36 13.97
CA GLU A 177 -0.67 0.05 15.31
C GLU A 177 0.76 0.54 15.56
N SER A 178 1.53 0.71 14.49
CA SER A 178 2.97 0.97 14.59
C SER A 178 3.31 2.40 15.00
N GLU A 179 2.35 3.32 14.89
CA GLU A 179 2.53 4.72 15.28
C GLU A 179 2.48 4.90 16.80
N SER A 180 3.47 5.62 17.32
CA SER A 180 3.56 5.91 18.75
C SER A 180 2.49 6.91 19.17
N LYS A 181 2.06 6.86 20.44
CA LYS A 181 1.19 7.90 21.02
C LYS A 181 1.74 9.32 20.79
N ALA A 182 3.05 9.52 20.89
CA ALA A 182 3.66 10.82 20.66
C ALA A 182 3.50 11.29 19.21
N SER A 183 3.63 10.38 18.24
CA SER A 183 3.34 10.66 16.82
C SER A 183 1.88 11.07 16.63
N LEU A 184 0.95 10.33 17.25
CA LEU A 184 -0.49 10.61 17.17
C LEU A 184 -0.86 11.95 17.82
N ASP A 185 -0.26 12.27 18.98
CA ASP A 185 -0.45 13.55 19.66
C ASP A 185 -0.03 14.72 18.77
N LEU A 186 1.15 14.60 18.13
CA LEU A 186 1.64 15.62 17.21
C LEU A 186 0.74 15.74 15.98
N PHE A 187 0.32 14.61 15.40
CA PHE A 187 -0.58 14.59 14.25
C PHE A 187 -1.93 15.24 14.56
N ILE A 188 -2.53 14.91 15.70
CA ILE A 188 -3.76 15.54 16.18
C ILE A 188 -3.53 17.04 16.38
N ALA A 189 -2.46 17.45 17.05
CA ALA A 189 -2.15 18.86 17.27
C ALA A 189 -2.03 19.65 15.95
N THR A 190 -1.31 19.09 14.96
CA THR A 190 -1.16 19.68 13.62
C THR A 190 -2.51 19.79 12.90
N LEU A 191 -3.33 18.74 12.90
CA LEU A 191 -4.65 18.77 12.27
C LEU A 191 -5.59 19.77 12.95
N ARG A 192 -5.55 19.86 14.28
CA ARG A 192 -6.30 20.86 15.03
C ARG A 192 -5.87 22.28 14.65
N ASP A 193 -4.56 22.53 14.57
CA ASP A 193 -4.02 23.84 14.17
C ASP A 193 -4.48 24.24 12.76
N LEU A 194 -4.37 23.33 11.78
CA LEU A 194 -4.89 23.56 10.43
C LEU A 194 -6.42 23.77 10.44
N ALA A 195 -7.18 22.96 11.18
CA ALA A 195 -8.63 23.11 11.23
C ALA A 195 -9.05 24.47 11.85
N MET A 196 -8.36 24.91 12.89
CA MET A 196 -8.56 26.24 13.50
C MET A 196 -8.17 27.37 12.54
N ALA A 197 -7.06 27.24 11.80
CA ALA A 197 -6.64 28.22 10.79
C ALA A 197 -7.68 28.35 9.66
N ALA A 198 -8.21 27.23 9.15
CA ALA A 198 -9.27 27.23 8.13
C ALA A 198 -10.53 27.94 8.64
N LYS A 199 -11.00 27.61 9.85
CA LYS A 199 -12.18 28.25 10.48
C LYS A 199 -11.92 29.71 10.86
N GLY A 200 -10.67 30.07 11.14
CA GLY A 200 -10.21 31.44 11.44
C GLY A 200 -10.03 32.32 10.20
N ASN A 201 -10.41 31.85 9.00
CA ASN A 201 -10.31 32.56 7.73
C ASN A 201 -8.85 32.85 7.28
N ASP A 202 -7.88 32.05 7.74
CA ASP A 202 -6.50 32.06 7.21
C ASP A 202 -6.41 31.25 5.91
N LYS A 203 -7.10 31.72 4.87
CA LYS A 203 -7.12 31.07 3.55
C LYS A 203 -5.75 31.05 2.87
N VAL A 204 -4.87 31.96 3.24
CA VAL A 204 -3.55 32.12 2.62
C VAL A 204 -2.69 30.89 2.89
N ARG A 205 -2.79 30.31 4.09
CA ARG A 205 -2.07 29.09 4.46
C ARG A 205 -2.41 27.88 3.57
N PHE A 206 -3.64 27.82 3.07
CA PHE A 206 -4.12 26.71 2.23
C PHE A 206 -3.98 26.97 0.73
N THR A 207 -4.13 28.23 0.33
CA THR A 207 -4.12 28.63 -1.08
C THR A 207 -2.71 28.45 -1.64
N GLY A 208 -2.59 27.60 -2.66
CA GLY A 208 -1.31 27.35 -3.33
C GLY A 208 -0.37 26.40 -2.59
N ALA A 209 -0.73 25.90 -1.40
CA ALA A 209 0.01 24.83 -0.74
C ALA A 209 0.09 23.58 -1.65
N PRO A 210 1.17 22.77 -1.59
CA PRO A 210 2.33 22.96 -0.73
C PRO A 210 3.31 24.01 -1.25
N HIS A 211 3.98 24.71 -0.33
CA HIS A 211 5.02 25.70 -0.58
C HIS A 211 6.43 25.21 -0.24
N HIS A 212 6.57 24.26 0.69
CA HIS A 212 7.85 23.75 1.18
C HIS A 212 8.26 22.43 0.51
N ALA A 213 7.33 21.77 -0.21
CA ALA A 213 7.63 20.58 -0.98
C ALA A 213 8.56 20.89 -2.18
N PRO A 214 9.34 19.91 -2.68
CA PRO A 214 10.21 20.08 -3.85
C PRO A 214 9.49 20.57 -5.11
N LEU A 215 8.20 20.29 -5.22
CA LEU A 215 7.32 20.72 -6.30
C LEU A 215 6.01 21.27 -5.73
N ARG A 216 5.47 22.28 -6.41
CA ARG A 216 4.13 22.81 -6.16
C ARG A 216 3.06 21.91 -6.81
N ARG A 217 1.79 22.32 -6.72
CA ARG A 217 0.68 21.66 -7.42
C ARG A 217 1.01 21.51 -8.91
N LEU A 218 0.88 20.27 -9.40
CA LEU A 218 1.08 19.93 -10.80
C LEU A 218 -0.16 20.31 -11.61
N ASP A 219 0.06 20.62 -12.89
CA ASP A 219 -1.04 20.85 -13.84
C ASP A 219 -1.60 19.51 -14.32
N GLU A 220 -2.54 18.96 -13.55
CA GLU A 220 -3.21 17.69 -13.83
C GLU A 220 -4.03 17.75 -15.12
N THR A 221 -4.58 18.92 -15.46
CA THR A 221 -5.37 19.10 -16.70
C THR A 221 -4.47 18.97 -17.92
N ARG A 222 -3.31 19.63 -17.91
CA ARG A 222 -2.32 19.48 -18.98
C ARG A 222 -1.76 18.07 -19.03
N ALA A 223 -1.44 17.47 -17.88
CA ALA A 223 -0.93 16.10 -17.84
C ALA A 223 -1.92 15.10 -18.47
N ALA A 224 -3.22 15.26 -18.22
CA ALA A 224 -4.26 14.42 -18.81
C ALA A 224 -4.49 14.69 -20.31
N ARG A 225 -4.39 15.95 -20.76
CA ARG A 225 -4.66 16.35 -22.15
C ARG A 225 -3.46 16.26 -23.09
N GLN A 226 -2.25 16.40 -22.55
CA GLN A 226 -0.97 16.42 -23.28
C GLN A 226 0.07 15.56 -22.53
N PRO A 227 -0.15 14.24 -22.42
CA PRO A 227 0.70 13.39 -21.61
C PRO A 227 2.09 13.21 -22.25
N VAL A 228 3.14 13.46 -21.46
CA VAL A 228 4.52 13.11 -21.79
C VAL A 228 4.88 11.83 -21.03
N LEU A 229 4.69 10.67 -21.68
CA LEU A 229 4.77 9.35 -21.03
C LEU A 229 6.18 8.74 -21.02
N LYS A 230 7.11 9.31 -21.76
CA LYS A 230 8.50 8.86 -21.82
C LYS A 230 9.43 10.05 -21.76
N TRP A 231 10.56 9.86 -21.10
CA TRP A 231 11.65 10.81 -21.21
C TRP A 231 12.21 10.78 -22.64
N VAL A 232 12.55 11.97 -23.16
CA VAL A 232 13.22 12.13 -24.44
C VAL A 232 14.39 13.08 -24.19
N ALA A 233 15.58 12.68 -24.63
CA ALA A 233 16.78 13.51 -24.50
C ALA A 233 16.54 14.88 -25.17
N PRO A 234 16.87 16.00 -24.51
CA PRO A 234 16.82 17.31 -25.15
C PRO A 234 17.77 17.32 -26.36
N ALA A 235 17.40 18.05 -27.42
CA ALA A 235 18.32 18.31 -28.51
C ALA A 235 19.57 19.03 -27.97
N PRO A 236 20.78 18.77 -28.51
CA PRO A 236 21.97 19.51 -28.16
C PRO A 236 21.73 21.01 -28.35
N LEU A 237 22.19 21.84 -27.42
CA LEU A 237 22.18 23.29 -27.60
C LEU A 237 22.97 23.62 -28.87
N ALA A 238 22.38 24.38 -29.79
CA ALA A 238 23.09 24.86 -30.95
C ALA A 238 24.26 25.74 -30.48
N GLU A 239 25.48 25.43 -30.91
CA GLU A 239 26.63 26.30 -30.68
C GLU A 239 26.31 27.67 -31.30
N ALA A 240 26.37 28.71 -30.47
CA ALA A 240 26.26 30.07 -30.96
C ALA A 240 27.40 30.31 -31.96
N ALA A 241 27.07 30.67 -33.20
CA ALA A 241 28.08 31.07 -34.17
C ALA A 241 28.76 32.34 -33.67
N GLU A 242 30.08 32.27 -33.42
CA GLU A 242 30.96 33.43 -33.23
C GLU A 242 31.09 34.26 -34.52
#